data_AF-A0A6M3KRL9-F1
#
_entry.id   AF-A0A6M3KRL9-F1
#
_cell.length_a   1.000
_cell.length_b   1.000
_cell.length_c   1.000
_cell.angle_alpha   90.00
_cell.angle_beta   90.00
_cell.angle_gamma   90.00
#
_symmetry.space_group_name_H-M   'P 1'
#
loop_
_entity.id
_entity.type
_entity.pdbx_description
1 polymer ?
#
loop_
_entity_poly.entity_id
_entity_poly.type
_entity_poly.pdbx_seq_one_letter_code
_entity_poly.pdbx_strand_id
1 'polypeptide(L)'
;MPKVGDTCLGRDIDRLKTPMQRFIWSVCGECGKVRWVYFYRSSTVSNLCRSCSGRKTQKGLQLKGEASPNWKGGRRIDNGYVMIRVHKSDFFSPMCKGNGYVPEHRLVLAKHLGRNLHPWEIVHHRNHNRQDNRLENLQLVMDDTHKQITFLEKANQILTDENQQLKKALNGI
;
A
#
# COMPACT_ATOMS: atom_id res chain seq x y z
N MET A 1 0.27 48.67 -4.99
CA MET A 1 0.63 47.41 -4.29
C MET A 1 -0.44 47.10 -3.26
N PRO A 2 -0.91 45.84 -3.14
CA PRO A 2 -1.91 45.46 -2.13
C PRO A 2 -1.38 45.70 -0.71
N LYS A 3 -2.26 46.11 0.19
CA LYS A 3 -2.01 46.24 1.63
C LYS A 3 -2.37 44.93 2.35
N VAL A 4 -1.69 44.67 3.46
CA VAL A 4 -1.98 43.46 4.27
C VAL A 4 -3.42 43.54 4.76
N GLY A 5 -4.20 42.48 4.51
CA GLY A 5 -5.63 42.44 4.79
C GLY A 5 -6.53 42.70 3.58
N ASP A 6 -5.98 43.19 2.46
CA ASP A 6 -6.76 43.36 1.22
C ASP A 6 -7.31 42.01 0.77
N THR A 7 -8.57 41.98 0.32
CA THR A 7 -9.19 40.76 -0.21
C THR A 7 -9.55 40.93 -1.68
N CYS A 8 -9.41 39.86 -2.46
CA CYS A 8 -9.80 39.81 -3.87
C CYS A 8 -10.43 38.46 -4.21
N LEU A 9 -10.99 38.34 -5.40
CA LEU A 9 -11.39 37.07 -5.99
C LEU A 9 -10.22 36.48 -6.79
N GLY A 10 -10.25 35.17 -7.00
CA GLY A 10 -9.23 34.48 -7.79
C GLY A 10 -9.11 35.02 -9.21
N ARG A 11 -10.23 35.43 -9.82
CA ARG A 11 -10.24 36.06 -11.15
C ARG A 11 -9.49 37.40 -11.21
N ASP A 12 -9.32 38.09 -10.08
CA ASP A 12 -8.64 39.39 -10.01
C ASP A 12 -7.11 39.25 -9.90
N ILE A 13 -6.61 38.01 -9.71
CA ILE A 13 -5.20 37.68 -9.50
C ILE A 13 -4.76 36.48 -10.36
N ASP A 14 -5.36 36.34 -11.54
CA ASP A 14 -5.06 35.29 -12.54
C ASP A 14 -5.16 33.84 -12.03
N ARG A 15 -6.01 33.59 -11.02
CA ARG A 15 -6.29 32.22 -10.51
C ARG A 15 -7.43 31.57 -11.28
N LEU A 16 -7.14 31.20 -12.53
CA LEU A 16 -8.10 30.60 -13.47
C LEU A 16 -8.78 29.31 -12.96
N LYS A 17 -8.10 28.50 -12.13
CA LYS A 17 -8.67 27.27 -11.57
C LYS A 17 -9.67 27.49 -10.44
N THR A 18 -9.65 28.67 -9.81
CA THR A 18 -10.51 28.99 -8.66
C THR A 18 -10.97 30.46 -8.74
N PRO A 19 -11.73 30.86 -9.78
CA PRO A 19 -11.99 32.27 -10.08
C PRO A 19 -12.90 32.95 -9.05
N MET A 20 -13.83 32.19 -8.44
CA MET A 20 -14.77 32.70 -7.43
C MET A 20 -14.25 32.57 -5.98
N GLN A 21 -13.11 31.91 -5.80
CA GLN A 21 -12.54 31.74 -4.47
C GLN A 21 -11.97 33.08 -3.97
N ARG A 22 -12.24 33.41 -2.71
CA ARG A 22 -11.68 34.61 -2.06
C ARG A 22 -10.25 34.37 -1.60
N PHE A 23 -9.43 35.40 -1.78
CA PHE A 23 -8.06 35.47 -1.31
C PHE A 23 -7.86 36.72 -0.45
N ILE A 24 -6.86 36.67 0.42
CA ILE A 24 -6.42 37.80 1.24
C ILE A 24 -4.91 37.97 1.10
N TRP A 25 -4.45 39.22 1.04
CA TRP A 25 -3.04 39.56 1.03
C TRP A 25 -2.49 39.45 2.44
N SER A 26 -1.61 38.48 2.67
CA SER A 26 -1.17 38.09 4.01
C SER A 26 0.35 37.90 4.09
N VAL A 27 0.91 38.22 5.25
CA VAL A 27 2.33 38.08 5.59
C VAL A 27 2.57 36.70 6.20
N CYS A 28 3.65 36.04 5.82
CA CYS A 28 4.10 34.85 6.55
C CYS A 28 4.65 35.25 7.93
N GLY A 29 4.09 34.71 9.02
CA GLY A 29 4.56 34.95 10.39
C GLY A 29 5.96 34.40 10.73
N GLU A 30 6.69 33.81 9.77
CA GLU A 30 8.06 33.31 9.97
C GLU A 30 9.09 34.04 9.10
N CYS A 31 8.86 34.13 7.79
CA CYS A 31 9.83 34.71 6.86
C CYS A 31 9.45 36.08 6.31
N GLY A 32 8.33 36.66 6.75
CA GLY A 32 7.86 37.97 6.31
C GLY A 32 7.35 38.04 4.87
N LYS A 33 7.40 36.94 4.09
CA LYS A 33 6.93 36.94 2.70
C LYS A 33 5.43 37.23 2.59
N VAL A 34 5.10 38.26 1.83
CA VAL A 34 3.73 38.64 1.46
C VAL A 34 3.23 37.85 0.25
N ARG A 35 1.95 37.45 0.27
CA ARG A 35 1.30 36.72 -0.83
C ARG A 35 -0.21 36.71 -0.69
N TRP A 36 -0.91 36.41 -1.78
CA TRP A 36 -2.32 36.01 -1.76
C TRP A 36 -2.47 34.59 -1.18
N VAL A 37 -3.31 34.44 -0.15
CA VAL A 37 -3.68 33.15 0.46
C VAL A 37 -5.19 32.96 0.47
N TYR A 38 -5.65 31.71 0.51
CA TYR A 38 -7.08 31.41 0.60
C TYR A 38 -7.71 32.05 1.84
N PHE A 39 -8.83 32.74 1.61
CA PHE A 39 -9.63 33.38 2.64
C PHE A 39 -10.97 32.64 2.77
N TYR A 40 -11.19 32.01 3.93
CA TYR A 40 -12.36 31.19 4.20
C TYR A 40 -12.90 31.48 5.61
N ARG A 41 -14.23 31.65 5.75
CA ARG A 41 -14.92 31.95 7.03
C ARG A 41 -14.19 33.02 7.86
N SER A 42 -13.84 34.14 7.22
CA SER A 42 -13.17 35.27 7.85
C SER A 42 -11.75 35.01 8.37
N SER A 43 -11.09 33.94 7.91
CA SER A 43 -9.72 33.60 8.33
C SER A 43 -8.86 33.09 7.16
N THR A 44 -7.54 33.10 7.38
CA THR A 44 -6.58 32.41 6.49
C THR A 44 -6.43 30.95 6.91
N VAL A 45 -6.22 30.05 5.95
CA VAL A 45 -5.99 28.62 6.24
C VAL A 45 -4.69 28.41 7.02
N SER A 46 -3.70 29.29 6.86
CA SER A 46 -2.43 29.24 7.61
C SER A 46 -1.71 30.59 7.62
N ASN A 47 -1.17 30.98 8.78
CA ASN A 47 -0.30 32.14 8.94
C ASN A 47 1.13 31.93 8.37
N LEU A 48 1.44 30.73 7.84
CA LEU A 48 2.76 30.38 7.33
C LEU A 48 2.74 30.12 5.82
N CYS A 49 3.82 30.49 5.12
CA CYS A 49 3.99 30.14 3.72
C CYS A 49 4.33 28.65 3.57
N ARG A 50 4.13 28.10 2.36
CA ARG A 50 4.35 26.67 2.09
C ARG A 50 5.75 26.19 2.49
N SER A 51 6.78 27.02 2.26
CA SER A 51 8.15 26.67 2.65
C SER A 51 8.35 26.70 4.16
N CYS A 52 7.85 27.73 4.86
CA CYS A 52 7.92 27.82 6.33
C CYS A 52 7.17 26.67 7.02
N SER A 53 5.93 26.41 6.60
CA SER A 53 5.13 25.29 7.10
C SER A 53 5.83 23.94 6.83
N GLY A 54 6.39 23.77 5.64
CA GLY A 54 7.17 22.58 5.29
C GLY A 54 8.43 22.37 6.14
N ARG A 55 9.11 23.45 6.55
CA ARG A 55 10.28 23.34 7.46
C ARG A 55 9.88 22.88 8.86
N LYS A 56 8.70 23.27 9.34
CA LYS A 56 8.17 22.79 10.63
C LYS A 56 7.83 21.31 10.58
N THR A 57 7.27 20.82 9.48
CA THR A 57 6.96 19.39 9.32
C THR A 57 8.19 18.52 9.07
N GLN A 58 9.27 19.07 8.49
CA GLN A 58 10.55 18.37 8.34
C GLN A 58 11.25 18.01 9.66
N LYS A 59 10.92 18.69 10.77
CA LYS A 59 11.41 18.33 12.13
C LYS A 59 10.62 17.19 12.79
N GLY A 60 9.50 16.76 12.22
CA GLY A 60 8.94 15.46 12.57
C GLY A 60 9.88 14.41 12.00
N LEU A 61 10.60 13.68 12.85
CA LEU A 61 11.39 12.53 12.43
C LEU A 61 10.54 11.76 11.42
N GLN A 62 11.04 11.55 10.20
CA GLN A 62 10.44 10.56 9.31
C GLN A 62 10.70 9.21 9.95
N LEU A 63 9.86 8.86 10.91
CA LEU A 63 9.86 7.60 11.58
C LEU A 63 9.67 6.54 10.48
N LYS A 64 10.70 5.73 10.26
CA LYS A 64 10.74 4.69 9.23
C LYS A 64 10.90 3.34 9.92
N GLY A 65 10.36 2.29 9.31
CA GLY A 65 10.42 0.96 9.91
C GLY A 65 9.75 0.96 11.27
N GLU A 66 10.38 0.31 12.25
CA GLU A 66 9.89 0.14 13.63
C GLU A 66 9.59 1.45 14.36
N ALA A 67 10.26 2.54 13.99
CA ALA A 67 10.00 3.83 14.59
C ALA A 67 8.63 4.41 14.18
N SER A 68 8.07 3.97 13.03
CA SER A 68 6.80 4.49 12.50
C SER A 68 5.62 3.94 13.30
N PRO A 69 4.66 4.78 13.75
CA PRO A 69 3.45 4.29 14.43
C PRO A 69 2.59 3.37 13.53
N ASN A 70 2.72 3.50 12.21
CA ASN A 70 2.06 2.62 11.24
C ASN A 70 2.82 1.32 10.95
N TRP A 71 3.92 1.04 11.66
CA TRP A 71 4.71 -0.17 11.47
C TRP A 71 3.97 -1.41 11.99
N LYS A 72 3.75 -2.37 11.10
CA LYS A 72 3.08 -3.64 11.41
C LYS A 72 4.07 -4.80 11.37
N GLY A 73 5.20 -4.67 12.07
CA GLY A 73 6.24 -5.70 12.12
C GLY A 73 6.90 -6.02 10.77
N GLY A 74 6.80 -5.11 9.79
CA GLY A 74 7.31 -5.35 8.44
C GLY A 74 6.43 -6.25 7.58
N ARG A 75 5.19 -6.48 8.00
CA ARG A 75 4.18 -7.20 7.23
C ARG A 75 3.30 -6.23 6.45
N ARG A 76 3.08 -6.50 5.16
CA ARG A 76 2.12 -5.76 4.32
C ARG A 76 1.50 -6.68 3.27
N ILE A 77 0.40 -6.25 2.66
CA ILE A 77 -0.24 -6.96 1.55
C ILE A 77 0.11 -6.26 0.24
N ASP A 78 0.54 -7.04 -0.76
CA ASP A 78 0.88 -6.59 -2.11
C ASP A 78 0.30 -7.59 -3.14
N ASN A 79 -0.56 -7.12 -4.04
CA ASN A 79 -1.24 -7.97 -5.05
C ASN A 79 -1.93 -9.23 -4.46
N GLY A 80 -2.52 -9.10 -3.27
CA GLY A 80 -3.17 -10.20 -2.55
C GLY A 80 -2.23 -11.14 -1.80
N TYR A 81 -0.91 -10.99 -1.95
CA TYR A 81 0.08 -11.75 -1.20
C TYR A 81 0.52 -11.01 0.05
N VAL A 82 0.76 -11.75 1.12
CA VAL A 82 1.45 -11.22 2.29
C VAL A 82 2.94 -11.10 1.99
N MET A 83 3.52 -9.94 2.29
CA MET A 83 4.93 -9.63 2.13
C MET A 83 5.55 -9.39 3.50
N ILE A 84 6.71 -9.99 3.75
CA ILE A 84 7.49 -9.87 4.98
C ILE A 84 8.78 -9.13 4.68
N ARG A 85 9.08 -8.09 5.45
CA ARG A 85 10.38 -7.42 5.38
C ARG A 85 11.43 -8.31 6.01
N VAL A 86 12.52 -8.52 5.30
CA VAL A 86 13.67 -9.31 5.76
C VAL A 86 14.90 -8.43 5.73
N HIS A 87 15.73 -8.52 6.78
CA HIS A 87 16.94 -7.71 6.88
C HIS A 87 17.98 -8.18 5.85
N LYS A 88 18.85 -7.27 5.38
CA LYS A 88 19.87 -7.61 4.38
C LYS A 88 20.90 -8.64 4.85
N SER A 89 21.10 -8.75 6.16
CA SER A 89 22.00 -9.75 6.76
C SER A 89 21.34 -11.12 6.98
N ASP A 90 20.04 -11.24 6.72
CA ASP A 90 19.32 -12.51 6.90
C ASP A 90 19.67 -13.49 5.77
N PHE A 91 19.72 -14.79 6.10
CA PHE A 91 19.98 -15.87 5.16
C PHE A 91 18.99 -15.92 3.99
N PHE A 92 17.73 -15.52 4.21
CA PHE A 92 16.68 -15.48 3.19
C PHE A 92 16.61 -14.14 2.44
N SER A 93 17.53 -13.20 2.72
CA SER A 93 17.61 -11.92 2.00
C SER A 93 17.77 -12.05 0.47
N PRO A 94 18.40 -13.09 -0.11
CA PRO A 94 18.47 -13.24 -1.57
C PRO A 94 17.10 -13.44 -2.24
N MET A 95 16.09 -13.90 -1.50
CA MET A 95 14.72 -14.05 -2.01
C MET A 95 13.92 -12.73 -2.00
N CYS A 96 14.47 -11.65 -1.44
CA CYS A 96 13.79 -10.37 -1.37
C CYS A 96 13.69 -9.69 -2.73
N LYS A 97 12.57 -8.99 -2.94
CA LYS A 97 12.47 -7.94 -3.96
C LYS A 97 13.43 -6.79 -3.60
N GLY A 98 13.71 -5.90 -4.54
CA GLY A 98 14.64 -4.76 -4.33
C GLY A 98 14.29 -3.79 -3.18
N ASN A 99 13.10 -3.91 -2.59
CA ASN A 99 12.67 -3.15 -1.41
C ASN A 99 12.88 -3.88 -0.07
N GLY A 100 13.53 -5.05 -0.07
CA GLY A 100 13.80 -5.84 1.14
C GLY A 100 12.59 -6.63 1.65
N TYR A 101 11.61 -6.91 0.79
CA TYR A 101 10.44 -7.74 1.12
C TYR A 101 10.44 -9.03 0.33
N VAL A 102 10.05 -10.12 0.98
CA VAL A 102 9.82 -11.44 0.38
C VAL A 102 8.36 -11.86 0.56
N PRO A 103 7.74 -12.56 -0.40
CA PRO A 103 6.41 -13.13 -0.18
C PRO A 103 6.42 -14.17 0.95
N GLU A 104 5.46 -14.08 1.87
CA GLU A 104 5.37 -14.92 3.08
C GLU A 104 5.29 -16.41 2.74
N HIS A 105 4.44 -16.80 1.78
CA HIS A 105 4.33 -18.18 1.30
C HIS A 105 5.67 -18.78 0.85
N ARG A 106 6.49 -18.00 0.13
CA ARG A 106 7.85 -18.45 -0.27
C ARG A 106 8.76 -18.58 0.95
N LEU A 107 8.72 -17.60 1.86
CA LEU A 107 9.57 -17.60 3.06
C LEU A 107 9.25 -18.76 4.00
N VAL A 108 7.96 -19.05 4.23
CA VAL A 108 7.51 -20.16 5.08
C VAL A 108 8.01 -21.49 4.50
N LEU A 109 7.85 -21.70 3.20
CA LEU A 109 8.30 -22.93 2.55
C LEU A 109 9.83 -23.04 2.50
N ALA A 110 10.55 -21.95 2.21
CA ALA A 110 12.01 -21.90 2.23
C ALA A 110 12.57 -22.26 3.62
N LYS A 111 11.96 -21.73 4.68
CA LYS A 111 12.31 -22.07 6.08
C LYS A 111 12.07 -23.54 6.37
N HIS A 112 10.95 -24.09 5.93
CA HIS A 112 10.65 -25.52 6.09
C HIS A 112 11.66 -26.42 5.36
N LEU A 113 12.10 -26.02 4.17
CA LEU A 113 13.11 -26.73 3.38
C LEU A 113 14.56 -26.48 3.84
N GLY A 114 14.79 -25.48 4.71
CA GLY A 114 16.13 -25.11 5.16
C GLY A 114 17.03 -24.49 4.08
N ARG A 115 16.46 -24.00 2.96
CA ARG A 115 17.22 -23.38 1.87
C ARG A 115 16.44 -22.25 1.20
N ASN A 116 17.16 -21.38 0.47
CA ASN A 116 16.52 -20.40 -0.40
C ASN A 116 15.82 -21.10 -1.58
N LEU A 117 14.66 -20.56 -1.99
CA LEU A 117 13.96 -20.96 -3.20
C LEU A 117 14.50 -20.19 -4.40
N HIS A 118 14.72 -20.88 -5.51
CA HIS A 118 15.08 -20.27 -6.77
C HIS A 118 13.92 -19.48 -7.37
N PRO A 119 14.19 -18.53 -8.29
CA PRO A 119 13.15 -17.73 -8.94
C PRO A 119 12.13 -18.55 -9.75
N TRP A 120 12.53 -19.69 -10.30
CA TRP A 120 11.67 -20.58 -11.10
C TRP A 120 10.87 -21.59 -10.26
N GLU A 121 11.20 -21.74 -8.98
CA GLU A 121 10.42 -22.58 -8.06
C GLU A 121 9.17 -21.80 -7.63
N ILE A 122 8.00 -22.23 -8.07
CA ILE A 122 6.74 -21.55 -7.80
C ILE A 122 6.07 -22.20 -6.60
N VAL A 123 5.51 -21.39 -5.71
CA VAL A 123 4.76 -21.87 -4.56
C VAL A 123 3.28 -21.62 -4.83
N HIS A 124 2.53 -22.71 -4.93
CA HIS A 124 1.11 -22.76 -5.24
C HIS A 124 0.27 -22.85 -3.96
N HIS A 125 -0.85 -22.12 -3.92
CA HIS A 125 -1.85 -22.20 -2.85
C HIS A 125 -3.00 -23.12 -3.27
N ARG A 126 -3.11 -24.27 -2.62
CA ARG A 126 -4.11 -25.31 -2.93
C ARG A 126 -5.55 -24.83 -2.77
N ASN A 127 -5.81 -24.02 -1.73
CA ASN A 127 -7.14 -23.44 -1.50
C ASN A 127 -7.38 -22.13 -2.28
N HIS A 128 -6.43 -21.72 -3.14
CA HIS A 128 -6.45 -20.47 -3.89
C HIS A 128 -6.53 -19.18 -3.06
N ASN A 129 -6.39 -19.27 -1.72
CA ASN A 129 -6.31 -18.13 -0.83
C ASN A 129 -4.85 -17.72 -0.62
N ARG A 130 -4.44 -16.65 -1.31
CA ARG A 130 -3.06 -16.10 -1.28
C ARG A 130 -2.57 -15.62 0.10
N GLN A 131 -3.47 -15.51 1.08
CA GLN A 131 -3.14 -15.10 2.45
C GLN A 131 -3.03 -16.28 3.43
N ASP A 132 -3.47 -17.48 3.04
CA ASP A 132 -3.33 -18.69 3.85
C ASP A 132 -1.99 -19.36 3.59
N ASN A 133 -0.97 -18.96 4.36
CA ASN A 133 0.41 -19.39 4.19
C ASN A 133 0.82 -20.54 5.12
N ARG A 134 -0.14 -21.32 5.60
CA ARG A 134 0.14 -22.54 6.36
C ARG A 134 0.76 -23.61 5.45
N LEU A 135 1.73 -24.36 5.95
CA LEU A 135 2.53 -25.29 5.14
C LEU A 135 1.65 -26.33 4.41
N GLU A 136 0.59 -26.82 5.05
CA GLU A 136 -0.35 -27.77 4.45
C GLU A 136 -1.10 -27.24 3.22
N ASN A 137 -1.17 -25.92 3.06
CA ASN A 137 -1.82 -25.26 1.94
C ASN A 137 -0.84 -24.86 0.81
N LEU A 138 0.46 -25.03 1.03
CA LEU A 138 1.50 -24.62 0.09
C LEU A 138 2.07 -25.83 -0.64
N GLN A 139 2.26 -25.70 -1.96
CA GLN A 139 2.88 -26.72 -2.79
C GLN A 139 3.96 -26.13 -3.68
N LEU A 140 5.16 -26.71 -3.66
CA LEU A 140 6.22 -26.34 -4.59
C LEU A 140 5.95 -26.98 -5.96
N VAL A 141 5.97 -26.18 -7.02
CA VAL A 141 5.72 -26.61 -8.39
C VAL A 141 6.68 -25.94 -9.36
N MET A 142 6.85 -26.55 -10.54
CA MET A 142 7.57 -25.97 -11.68
C MET A 142 6.59 -25.16 -12.55
N ASP A 143 7.11 -24.23 -13.35
CA ASP A 143 6.31 -23.25 -14.11
C ASP A 143 5.30 -23.91 -15.07
N ASP A 144 5.72 -24.95 -15.80
CA ASP A 144 4.84 -25.68 -16.73
C ASP A 144 3.68 -26.39 -16.02
N THR A 145 3.90 -26.85 -14.79
CA THR A 145 2.91 -27.58 -14.00
C THR A 145 1.95 -26.63 -13.27
N HIS A 146 2.40 -25.42 -12.91
CA HIS A 146 1.60 -24.49 -12.10
C HIS A 146 0.29 -24.08 -12.80
N LYS A 147 0.34 -23.76 -14.10
CA LYS A 147 -0.85 -23.35 -14.87
C LYS A 147 -1.87 -24.49 -14.97
N GLN A 148 -1.38 -25.71 -15.22
CA GLN A 148 -2.23 -26.91 -15.32
C GLN A 148 -2.90 -27.23 -13.98
N ILE A 149 -2.14 -27.22 -12.88
CA ILE A 149 -2.69 -27.45 -11.53
C ILE A 149 -3.77 -26.41 -11.20
N THR A 150 -3.46 -25.13 -11.40
CA THR A 150 -4.43 -24.04 -11.13
C THR A 150 -5.73 -24.22 -11.91
N PHE A 151 -5.65 -24.64 -13.17
CA PHE A 151 -6.83 -24.87 -14.00
C PHE A 151 -7.63 -26.08 -13.52
N LEU A 152 -6.95 -27.20 -13.26
CA LEU A 152 -7.57 -28.45 -12.82
C LEU A 152 -8.23 -28.33 -11.44
N GLU A 153 -7.59 -27.64 -10.49
CA GLU A 153 -8.16 -27.43 -9.15
C GLU A 153 -9.43 -26.59 -9.19
N LYS A 154 -9.46 -25.53 -10.01
CA LYS A 154 -10.68 -24.72 -10.22
C LYS A 154 -11.81 -25.54 -10.83
N ALA A 155 -11.51 -26.36 -11.85
CA ALA A 155 -12.50 -27.23 -12.48
C ALA A 155 -13.05 -28.26 -11.46
N ASN A 156 -12.17 -28.89 -10.67
CA ASN A 156 -12.56 -29.82 -9.62
C ASN A 156 -13.42 -29.16 -8.54
N GLN A 157 -13.12 -27.91 -8.17
CA GLN A 157 -13.93 -27.17 -7.20
C GLN A 157 -15.36 -26.95 -7.73
N ILE A 158 -15.49 -26.47 -8.98
CA ILE A 158 -16.80 -26.28 -9.63
C ILE A 158 -17.58 -27.60 -9.66
N LEU A 159 -16.95 -28.69 -10.10
CA LEU A 159 -17.58 -30.01 -10.14
C LEU A 159 -17.98 -30.50 -8.75
N THR A 160 -17.19 -30.20 -7.73
CA THR A 160 -17.50 -30.59 -6.34
C THR A 160 -18.69 -29.81 -5.80
N ASP A 161 -18.74 -28.51 -6.08
CA ASP A 161 -19.85 -27.63 -5.69
C ASP A 161 -21.16 -28.05 -6.38
N GLU A 162 -21.12 -28.34 -7.67
CA GLU A 162 -22.26 -28.89 -8.43
C GLU A 162 -22.73 -30.24 -7.88
N ASN A 163 -21.80 -31.17 -7.63
CA ASN A 163 -22.14 -32.45 -7.01
C ASN A 163 -22.76 -32.27 -5.62
N GLN A 164 -22.30 -31.30 -4.83
CA GLN A 164 -22.86 -31.01 -3.52
C GLN A 164 -24.28 -30.45 -3.65
N GLN A 165 -24.54 -29.58 -4.64
CA GLN A 165 -25.88 -29.05 -4.93
C GLN A 165 -26.84 -30.16 -5.39
N LEU A 166 -26.39 -31.04 -6.29
CA LEU A 166 -27.17 -32.18 -6.76
C LEU A 166 -27.52 -33.15 -5.63
N LYS A 167 -26.55 -33.48 -4.77
CA LYS A 167 -26.80 -34.32 -3.57
C LYS A 167 -27.81 -33.69 -2.62
N LYS A 168 -27.74 -32.36 -2.42
CA LYS A 168 -28.74 -31.64 -1.61
C LYS A 168 -30.12 -31.66 -2.25
N ALA A 169 -30.22 -31.54 -3.57
CA ALA A 169 -31.49 -31.61 -4.30
C ALA A 169 -32.10 -33.03 -4.25
N LEU A 170 -31.27 -34.07 -4.32
CA LEU A 170 -31.70 -35.47 -4.22
C LEU A 170 -32.10 -35.87 -2.79
N ASN A 171 -31.39 -35.38 -1.78
CA ASN A 171 -31.67 -35.67 -0.36
C ASN A 171 -32.67 -34.69 0.29
N GLY A 172 -33.13 -33.69 -0.48
CA GLY A 172 -34.12 -32.69 -0.07
C GLY A 172 -35.55 -33.00 -0.54
N ILE A 173 -35.76 -34.21 -1.07
CA ILE A 173 -37.05 -34.91 -1.20
C ILE A 173 -37.08 -35.97 -0.10
#